data_AF-A0A285CKV4-F1
#
_entry.id   AF-A0A285CKV4-F1
#
_cell.length_a   1.000
_cell.length_b   1.000
_cell.length_c   1.000
_cell.angle_alpha   90.00
_cell.angle_beta   90.00
_cell.angle_gamma   90.00
#
_symmetry.space_group_name_H-M   'P 1'
#
loop_
_entity.id
_entity.type
_entity.pdbx_description
1 polymer ?
#
loop_
_entity_poly.entity_id
_entity_poly.type
_entity_poly.pdbx_seq_one_letter_code
_entity_poly.pdbx_strand_id
1 'polypeptide(L)'
;MTMIVLLCLVTALYILHPYLNIVVLKKVVGITLFVELFYLIGHYMSGWPFPTPEVILQIAIVVAVGVALGVIFSRIWPLPENKGFERIFRTVLIVVPSLGIGIGFQLLLQGQYATQALYLVFSLSSWLGSGHFIKKAQVSIK
;
A
#
# COMPACT_ATOMS: atom_id res chain seq x y z
N MET A 1 -21.87 -4.90 3.23
CA MET A 1 -21.53 -5.07 4.67
C MET A 1 -20.01 -5.10 4.89
N THR A 2 -19.27 -6.02 4.26
CA THR A 2 -17.82 -6.17 4.40
C THR A 2 -17.02 -4.88 4.15
N MET A 3 -17.36 -4.11 3.12
CA MET A 3 -16.69 -2.85 2.78
C MET A 3 -16.79 -1.79 3.87
N ILE A 4 -17.96 -1.64 4.48
CA ILE A 4 -18.20 -0.64 5.54
C ILE A 4 -17.39 -1.04 6.78
N VAL A 5 -17.39 -2.33 7.13
CA VAL A 5 -16.59 -2.85 8.24
C VAL A 5 -15.11 -2.58 8.02
N LEU A 6 -14.58 -2.89 6.83
CA LEU A 6 -13.17 -2.61 6.50
C LEU A 6 -12.86 -1.12 6.53
N LEU A 7 -13.73 -0.27 6.00
CA LEU A 7 -13.56 1.18 6.05
C LEU A 7 -13.46 1.66 7.51
N CYS A 8 -14.40 1.25 8.36
CA CYS A 8 -14.38 1.61 9.78
C CYS A 8 -13.11 1.13 10.48
N LEU A 9 -12.66 -0.11 10.21
CA LEU A 9 -11.42 -0.65 10.78
C LEU A 9 -10.19 0.12 10.31
N VAL A 10 -10.11 0.45 9.03
CA VAL A 10 -9.02 1.26 8.47
C VAL A 10 -9.01 2.65 9.07
N THR A 11 -10.17 3.31 9.16
CA THR A 11 -10.30 4.63 9.79
C THR A 11 -9.86 4.57 11.25
N ALA A 12 -10.32 3.58 12.02
CA ALA A 12 -9.90 3.38 13.40
C ALA A 12 -8.38 3.15 13.51
N LEU A 13 -7.80 2.33 12.63
CA LEU A 13 -6.36 2.09 12.58
C LEU A 13 -5.58 3.39 12.37
N TYR A 14 -5.99 4.24 11.42
CA TYR A 14 -5.32 5.50 11.13
C TYR A 14 -5.49 6.55 12.23
N ILE A 15 -6.59 6.51 12.98
CA ILE A 15 -6.82 7.42 14.11
C ILE A 15 -6.01 6.97 15.35
N LEU A 16 -5.98 5.67 15.63
CA LEU A 16 -5.46 5.13 16.88
C LEU A 16 -3.95 4.84 16.83
N HIS A 17 -3.40 4.56 15.65
CA HIS A 17 -2.01 4.11 15.55
C HIS A 17 -1.02 5.28 15.47
N PRO A 18 -0.01 5.36 16.36
CA PRO A 18 0.83 6.56 16.54
C PRO A 18 1.70 6.91 15.33
N TYR A 19 1.95 5.95 14.44
CA TYR A 19 2.80 6.13 13.26
C TYR A 19 2.01 6.47 11.97
N LEU A 20 0.68 6.49 12.00
CA LEU A 20 -0.16 6.73 10.81
C LEU A 20 -0.68 8.17 10.78
N ASN A 21 0.25 9.12 10.75
CA ASN A 21 -0.06 10.55 10.78
C ASN A 21 -0.58 11.11 9.44
N ILE A 22 -0.84 12.42 9.41
CA ILE A 22 -1.33 13.14 8.21
C ILE A 22 -0.40 13.00 6.99
N VAL A 23 0.91 12.82 7.19
CA VAL A 23 1.85 12.60 6.08
C VAL A 23 1.62 11.24 5.44
N VAL A 24 1.33 10.22 6.25
CA VAL A 24 0.93 8.90 5.75
C VAL A 24 -0.39 8.99 4.99
N LEU A 25 -1.38 9.73 5.53
CA LEU A 25 -2.66 9.92 4.84
C LEU A 25 -2.50 10.60 3.47
N LYS A 26 -1.63 11.61 3.36
CA LYS A 26 -1.27 12.23 2.06
C LYS A 26 -0.70 11.20 1.07
N LYS A 27 0.13 10.26 1.55
CA LYS A 27 0.64 9.17 0.70
C LYS A 27 -0.47 8.24 0.22
N VAL A 28 -1.39 7.86 1.11
CA VAL A 28 -2.56 7.04 0.75
C VAL A 28 -3.33 7.72 -0.37
N VAL A 29 -3.73 8.98 -0.18
CA VAL A 29 -4.48 9.74 -1.19
C VAL A 29 -3.70 9.84 -2.50
N GLY A 30 -2.41 10.17 -2.45
CA GLY A 30 -1.57 10.27 -3.66
C GLY A 30 -1.46 8.96 -4.43
N ILE A 31 -1.25 7.84 -3.73
CA ILE A 31 -1.17 6.50 -4.36
C ILE A 31 -2.53 6.11 -4.93
N THR A 32 -3.62 6.31 -4.19
CA THR A 32 -4.98 6.02 -4.68
C THR A 32 -5.27 6.79 -5.95
N LEU A 33 -5.08 8.12 -5.96
CA LEU A 33 -5.32 8.95 -7.15
C LEU A 33 -4.46 8.52 -8.35
N PHE A 34 -3.20 8.15 -8.11
CA PHE A 34 -2.34 7.62 -9.17
C PHE A 34 -2.85 6.31 -9.75
N VAL A 35 -3.30 5.38 -8.89
CA VAL A 35 -3.85 4.08 -9.32
C VAL A 35 -5.18 4.27 -10.06
N GLU A 36 -6.04 5.16 -9.61
CA GLU A 36 -7.29 5.50 -10.31
C GLU A 36 -7.01 6.08 -11.70
N LEU A 37 -6.05 7.00 -11.80
CA LEU A 37 -5.64 7.55 -13.08
C LEU A 37 -5.11 6.46 -14.02
N PHE A 38 -4.31 5.52 -13.49
CA PHE A 38 -3.82 4.37 -14.25
C PHE A 38 -4.97 3.49 -14.79
N TYR A 39 -5.96 3.15 -13.96
CA TYR A 39 -7.13 2.39 -14.42
C TYR A 39 -8.00 3.16 -15.40
N LEU A 40 -8.16 4.47 -15.21
CA LEU A 40 -8.91 5.32 -16.13
C LEU A 40 -8.22 5.40 -17.50
N ILE A 41 -6.90 5.56 -17.53
CA ILE A 41 -6.12 5.51 -18.78
C ILE A 41 -6.27 4.13 -19.42
N GLY A 42 -6.15 3.04 -18.66
CA GLY A 42 -6.32 1.68 -19.16
C GLY A 42 -7.72 1.40 -19.72
N HIS A 43 -8.76 2.01 -19.14
CA HIS A 43 -10.12 1.97 -19.69
C HIS A 43 -10.16 2.55 -21.10
N TYR A 44 -9.64 3.77 -21.29
CA TYR A 44 -9.70 4.45 -22.59
C TYR A 44 -8.72 3.87 -23.63
N MET A 45 -7.59 3.33 -23.21
CA MET A 45 -6.56 2.81 -24.13
C MET A 45 -6.71 1.32 -24.45
N SER A 46 -7.26 0.53 -23.54
CA SER A 46 -7.23 -0.94 -23.61
C SER A 46 -8.58 -1.59 -23.29
N GLY A 47 -9.63 -0.80 -23.09
CA GLY A 47 -10.99 -1.30 -22.87
C GLY A 47 -11.17 -1.99 -21.51
N TRP A 48 -10.34 -1.69 -20.51
CA TRP A 48 -10.53 -2.21 -19.15
C TRP A 48 -11.87 -1.73 -18.56
N PRO A 49 -12.47 -2.45 -17.59
CA PRO A 49 -13.67 -1.99 -16.92
C PRO A 49 -13.48 -0.61 -16.28
N PHE A 50 -14.49 0.25 -16.40
CA PHE A 50 -14.47 1.57 -15.76
C PHE A 50 -14.45 1.43 -14.22
N PRO A 51 -13.63 2.21 -13.49
CA PRO A 51 -13.57 2.14 -12.03
C PRO A 51 -14.86 2.69 -11.41
N THR A 52 -15.75 1.79 -10.99
CA THR A 52 -17.00 2.14 -10.32
C THR A 52 -16.72 2.75 -8.93
N PRO A 53 -17.67 3.48 -8.31
CA PRO A 53 -17.50 4.01 -6.96
C PRO A 53 -17.12 2.95 -5.92
N GLU A 54 -17.60 1.72 -6.10
CA GLU A 54 -17.24 0.59 -5.25
C GLU A 54 -15.76 0.20 -5.43
N VAL A 55 -15.29 0.09 -6.67
CA VAL A 55 -13.88 -0.19 -7.00
C VAL A 55 -12.97 0.90 -6.46
N ILE A 56 -13.37 2.17 -6.59
CA ILE A 56 -12.61 3.31 -6.05
C ILE A 56 -12.43 3.17 -4.54
N LEU A 57 -13.51 2.81 -3.82
CA LEU A 57 -13.45 2.59 -2.39
C LEU A 57 -12.59 1.36 -2.02
N GLN A 58 -12.68 0.28 -2.80
CA GLN A 58 -11.84 -0.91 -2.61
C GLN A 58 -10.35 -0.57 -2.77
N ILE A 59 -9.99 0.16 -3.84
CA ILE A 59 -8.62 0.61 -4.08
C ILE A 59 -8.15 1.52 -2.94
N ALA A 60 -8.97 2.47 -2.48
CA ALA A 60 -8.63 3.33 -1.36
C ALA A 60 -8.34 2.53 -0.07
N ILE A 61 -9.19 1.54 0.26
CA ILE A 61 -8.98 0.66 1.42
C ILE A 61 -7.70 -0.16 1.27
N VAL A 62 -7.50 -0.79 0.10
CA VAL A 62 -6.34 -1.64 -0.19
C VAL A 62 -5.04 -0.85 -0.09
N VAL A 63 -5.02 0.36 -0.68
CA VAL A 63 -3.89 1.28 -0.58
C VAL A 63 -3.65 1.71 0.86
N ALA A 64 -4.70 2.06 1.61
CA ALA A 64 -4.57 2.49 2.99
C ALA A 64 -3.98 1.38 3.89
N VAL A 65 -4.46 0.15 3.76
CA VAL A 65 -3.93 -0.99 4.52
C VAL A 65 -2.50 -1.32 4.08
N GLY A 66 -2.23 -1.34 2.77
CA GLY A 66 -0.89 -1.58 2.25
C GLY A 66 0.12 -0.55 2.76
N VAL A 67 -0.19 0.74 2.63
CA VAL A 67 0.64 1.82 3.17
C VAL A 67 0.87 1.64 4.68
N ALA A 68 -0.19 1.33 5.45
CA ALA A 68 -0.06 1.10 6.89
C ALA A 68 0.90 -0.06 7.21
N LEU A 69 0.76 -1.19 6.52
CA LEU A 69 1.67 -2.34 6.62
C LEU A 69 3.11 -1.92 6.33
N GLY A 70 3.32 -1.19 5.23
CA GLY A 70 4.63 -0.67 4.84
C GLY A 70 5.25 0.23 5.91
N VAL A 71 4.47 1.18 6.45
CA VAL A 71 4.92 2.09 7.50
C VAL A 71 5.31 1.32 8.76
N ILE A 72 4.46 0.39 9.21
CA ILE A 72 4.72 -0.45 10.38
C ILE A 72 5.98 -1.30 10.17
N PHE A 73 6.10 -1.94 9.01
CA PHE A 73 7.30 -2.69 8.63
C PHE A 73 8.55 -1.80 8.68
N SER A 74 8.47 -0.57 8.16
CA SER A 74 9.60 0.35 8.18
C SER A 74 9.99 0.81 9.58
N ARG A 75 9.11 0.70 10.57
CA ARG A 75 9.46 0.99 11.97
C ARG A 75 10.32 -0.13 12.57
N ILE A 76 10.07 -1.38 12.17
CA ILE A 76 10.81 -2.57 12.60
C ILE A 76 12.13 -2.67 11.83
N TRP A 77 12.07 -2.48 10.51
CA TRP A 77 13.23 -2.49 9.61
C TRP A 77 13.29 -1.20 8.78
N PRO A 78 13.88 -0.12 9.32
CA PRO A 78 13.99 1.15 8.62
C PRO A 78 14.80 1.04 7.33
N LEU A 79 14.53 1.93 6.38
CA LEU A 79 15.28 1.98 5.13
C LEU A 79 16.71 2.48 5.42
N PRO A 80 17.77 1.71 5.13
CA PRO A 80 19.14 2.17 5.35
C PRO A 80 19.48 3.33 4.39
N GLU A 81 20.21 4.35 4.83
CA GLU A 81 20.64 5.47 3.98
C GLU A 81 21.59 5.07 2.85
N ASN A 82 22.47 4.10 3.12
CA ASN A 82 23.41 3.61 2.13
C ASN A 82 22.73 2.67 1.14
N LYS A 83 23.13 2.76 -0.13
CA LYS A 83 22.74 1.77 -1.14
C LYS A 83 23.50 0.47 -0.86
N GLY A 84 22.85 -0.67 -1.03
CA GLY A 84 23.47 -1.97 -0.82
C GLY A 84 22.46 -3.11 -0.78
N PHE A 85 22.98 -4.33 -0.55
CA PHE A 85 22.17 -5.56 -0.50
C PHE A 85 21.04 -5.49 0.52
N GLU A 86 21.22 -4.82 1.66
CA GLU A 86 20.17 -4.66 2.67
C GLU A 86 18.90 -4.01 2.10
N ARG A 87 19.03 -3.00 1.22
CA ARG A 87 17.85 -2.38 0.56
C ARG A 87 17.11 -3.35 -0.35
N ILE A 88 17.86 -4.21 -1.05
CA ILE A 88 17.31 -5.22 -1.95
C ILE A 88 16.54 -6.27 -1.14
N PHE A 89 17.20 -6.86 -0.13
CA PHE A 89 16.58 -7.85 0.76
C PHE A 89 15.33 -7.27 1.43
N ARG A 90 15.41 -6.04 1.94
CA ARG A 90 14.27 -5.35 2.54
C ARG A 90 13.11 -5.21 1.57
N THR A 91 13.38 -4.89 0.30
CA THR A 91 12.34 -4.79 -0.74
C THR A 91 11.69 -6.15 -0.98
N VAL A 92 12.48 -7.22 -1.10
CA VAL A 92 11.95 -8.58 -1.25
C VAL A 92 11.11 -8.99 -0.03
N LEU A 93 11.60 -8.68 1.18
CA LEU A 93 10.94 -9.01 2.45
C LEU A 93 9.62 -8.30 2.68
N ILE A 94 9.41 -7.11 2.11
CA ILE A 94 8.09 -6.46 2.15
C ILE A 94 7.21 -6.90 0.99
N VAL A 95 7.77 -6.95 -0.23
CA VAL A 95 6.98 -7.20 -1.44
C VAL A 95 6.43 -8.63 -1.46
N VAL A 96 7.24 -9.66 -1.20
CA VAL A 96 6.80 -11.06 -1.31
C VAL A 96 5.67 -11.39 -0.33
N PRO A 97 5.77 -11.07 0.98
CA PRO A 97 4.66 -11.27 1.90
C PRO A 97 3.45 -10.39 1.58
N SER A 98 3.69 -9.13 1.16
CA SER A 98 2.58 -8.24 0.78
C SER A 98 1.81 -8.75 -0.44
N LEU A 99 2.45 -9.44 -1.39
CA LEU A 99 1.77 -10.07 -2.52
C LEU A 99 0.81 -11.17 -2.03
N GLY A 100 1.26 -12.03 -1.12
CA GLY A 100 0.41 -13.07 -0.53
C GLY A 100 -0.79 -12.48 0.21
N ILE A 101 -0.57 -11.45 1.03
CA ILE A 101 -1.65 -10.74 1.74
C ILE A 101 -2.59 -10.05 0.75
N GLY A 102 -2.04 -9.43 -0.29
CA GLY A 102 -2.78 -8.75 -1.34
C GLY A 102 -3.70 -9.70 -2.12
N ILE A 103 -3.27 -10.93 -2.37
CA ILE A 103 -4.12 -11.98 -2.96
C ILE A 103 -5.30 -12.29 -2.03
N GLY A 104 -5.04 -12.41 -0.72
CA GLY A 104 -6.10 -12.58 0.28
C GLY A 104 -7.12 -11.42 0.25
N PHE A 105 -6.65 -10.18 0.18
CA PHE A 105 -7.51 -9.00 0.03
C PHE A 105 -8.32 -9.03 -1.26
N GLN A 106 -7.71 -9.43 -2.38
CA GLN A 106 -8.41 -9.54 -3.65
C GLN A 106 -9.54 -10.57 -3.59
N LEU A 107 -9.25 -11.76 -3.05
CA LEU A 107 -10.26 -12.81 -2.89
C LEU A 107 -11.38 -12.39 -1.94
N LEU A 108 -11.05 -11.66 -0.86
CA LEU A 108 -12.03 -11.15 0.10
C LEU A 108 -12.96 -10.09 -0.51
N LEU A 109 -12.42 -9.20 -1.35
CA LEU A 109 -13.16 -8.05 -1.88
C LEU A 109 -13.85 -8.32 -3.21
N GLN A 110 -13.26 -9.14 -4.07
CA GLN A 110 -13.71 -9.36 -5.45
C GLN A 110 -13.98 -10.83 -5.78
N GLY A 111 -13.63 -11.76 -4.90
CA GLY A 111 -13.80 -13.18 -5.14
C GLY A 111 -12.86 -13.72 -6.23
N GLN A 112 -13.28 -14.79 -6.91
CA GLN A 112 -12.48 -15.50 -7.92
C GLN A 112 -12.36 -14.73 -9.24
N TYR A 113 -13.34 -13.89 -9.57
CA TYR A 113 -13.38 -13.11 -10.81
C TYR A 113 -12.98 -11.66 -10.56
N ALA A 114 -11.76 -11.47 -10.08
CA ALA A 114 -11.21 -10.15 -9.82
C ALA A 114 -11.07 -9.36 -11.12
N THR A 115 -11.57 -8.12 -11.11
CA THR A 115 -11.50 -7.21 -12.28
C THR A 115 -10.34 -6.23 -12.16
N GLN A 116 -9.75 -6.10 -10.97
CA GLN A 116 -8.57 -5.28 -10.71
C GLN A 116 -7.47 -6.14 -10.08
N ALA A 117 -6.22 -5.79 -10.35
CA ALA A 117 -5.07 -6.44 -9.74
C ALA A 117 -4.80 -5.90 -8.32
N LEU A 118 -5.76 -6.07 -7.40
CA LEU A 118 -5.68 -5.55 -6.04
C LEU A 118 -4.45 -6.06 -5.28
N TYR A 119 -3.98 -7.28 -5.55
CA TYR A 119 -2.76 -7.79 -4.94
C TYR A 119 -1.51 -6.99 -5.33
N LEU A 120 -1.43 -6.52 -6.58
CA LEU A 120 -0.34 -5.65 -7.05
C LEU A 120 -0.46 -4.27 -6.41
N VAL A 121 -1.68 -3.70 -6.36
CA VAL A 121 -1.94 -2.42 -5.71
C VAL A 121 -1.55 -2.45 -4.24
N PHE A 122 -1.92 -3.52 -3.52
CA PHE A 122 -1.55 -3.74 -2.13
C PHE A 122 -0.03 -3.83 -1.94
N SER A 123 0.64 -4.56 -2.81
CA SER A 123 2.09 -4.78 -2.70
C SER A 123 2.89 -3.52 -3.04
N LEU A 124 2.47 -2.81 -4.08
CA LEU A 124 3.03 -1.53 -4.47
C LEU A 124 2.87 -0.50 -3.36
N SER A 125 1.66 -0.37 -2.79
CA SER A 125 1.39 0.57 -1.71
C SER A 125 2.16 0.21 -0.43
N SER A 126 2.31 -1.09 -0.10
CA SER A 126 3.16 -1.56 1.00
C SER A 126 4.63 -1.20 0.79
N TRP A 127 5.15 -1.42 -0.42
CA TRP A 127 6.52 -1.07 -0.75
C TRP A 127 6.77 0.44 -0.67
N LEU A 128 5.90 1.27 -1.26
CA LEU A 128 6.00 2.73 -1.20
C LEU A 128 5.82 3.26 0.23
N GLY A 129 4.90 2.68 1.00
CA GLY A 129 4.71 2.98 2.42
C GLY A 129 5.94 2.68 3.26
N SER A 130 6.68 1.62 2.89
CA SER A 130 7.89 1.21 3.60
C SER A 130 9.05 2.22 3.54
N GLY A 131 9.01 3.23 2.68
CA GLY A 131 10.00 4.29 2.66
C GLY A 131 9.84 5.33 3.78
N HIS A 132 8.93 5.15 4.75
CA HIS A 132 8.61 6.18 5.73
C HIS A 132 9.72 6.44 6.75
N PHE A 133 10.27 5.40 7.39
CA PHE A 133 11.37 5.54 8.33
C PHE A 133 12.72 5.23 7.67
N ILE A 134 13.66 6.16 7.78
CA ILE A 134 15.01 6.06 7.22
C ILE A 134 16.03 6.02 8.37
N LYS A 135 16.94 5.04 8.34
CA LYS A 135 18.04 4.93 9.31
C LYS A 135 19.19 5.83 8.87
N LYS A 136 19.48 6.85 9.68
CA LYS A 136 20.63 7.74 9.47
C LYS A 136 21.95 6.97 9.59
N ALA A 137 22.87 7.21 8.68
CA ALA A 137 24.25 6.74 8.80
C ALA A 137 24.90 7.46 9.99
N GLN A 138 25.50 6.71 10.92
CA GLN A 138 26.38 7.34 11.90
C GLN A 138 27.62 7.85 11.16
N VAL A 139 27.81 9.16 11.17
CA VAL A 139 29.08 9.77 10.78
C VAL A 139 30.12 9.31 11.81
N SER A 140 30.92 8.31 11.45
CA SER A 140 32.12 7.97 12.21
C SER A 140 33.12 9.10 12.01
N ILE A 141 33.15 10.05 12.94
CA ILE A 141 34.27 10.98 13.07
C ILE A 141 35.44 10.11 13.53
N LYS A 142 36.35 9.80 12.61
CA LYS A 142 37.66 9.22 12.90
C LYS A 142 38.65 10.34 13.18
#